data_AF-A0A8T1FYN3-F1
#
_entry.id   AF-A0A8T1FYN3-F1
#
_cell.length_a   1.000
_cell.length_b   1.000
_cell.length_c   1.000
_cell.angle_alpha   90.00
_cell.angle_beta   90.00
_cell.angle_gamma   90.00
#
_symmetry.space_group_name_H-M   'P 1'
#
loop_
_entity.id
_entity.type
_entity.pdbx_description
1 polymer ?
#
loop_
_entity_poly.entity_id
_entity_poly.type
_entity_poly.pdbx_seq_one_letter_code
_entity_poly.pdbx_strand_id
1 'polypeptide(L)'
;MKEPRRQIQALIPTVQVHEELYVVRFDGSARVKRGGGPYSAILWKLPGWTVMKARSGNAESLTVNEAEYHGFLLGLELLQEVDPKRLVVCGDSNLVVRQVRGEIDCKAPGLTLQRQLASVALQRQCGVLVEGEAKWQDLVTLNRLDEVIVVRSNDEMARISAMVTRSRTRTMSKAQILQEDYVKELRVDRIRQAQDEEAWISGLKKYLVGKLRDLDQGEAKSYSLIAADYGMDLNDLLFYWPPTKRTNEDRDGLMRLVMPEALHQDVLHHYHASLEGDH
;
A
#
# COMPACT_ATOMS: atom_id res chain seq x y z
N MET A 1 38.32 9.94 -25.41
CA MET A 1 37.13 9.11 -25.69
C MET A 1 36.35 8.98 -24.40
N LYS A 2 35.09 9.45 -24.35
CA LYS A 2 34.21 9.27 -23.20
C LYS A 2 33.66 7.84 -23.25
N GLU A 3 33.85 7.07 -22.18
CA GLU A 3 33.22 5.76 -22.04
C GLU A 3 31.69 5.89 -22.14
N PRO A 4 31.01 4.97 -22.84
CA PRO A 4 29.56 4.97 -22.89
C PRO A 4 29.03 4.63 -21.50
N ARG A 5 28.16 5.49 -20.98
CA ARG A 5 27.41 5.25 -19.73
C ARG A 5 26.71 3.89 -19.87
N ARG A 6 27.12 2.92 -19.06
CA ARG A 6 26.39 1.67 -18.87
C ARG A 6 24.99 2.04 -18.40
N GLN A 7 24.01 1.86 -19.28
CA GLN A 7 22.61 1.89 -18.93
C GLN A 7 22.38 0.67 -18.04
N ILE A 8 22.41 0.87 -16.73
CA ILE A 8 21.94 -0.15 -15.78
C ILE A 8 20.43 -0.20 -16.01
N GLN A 9 19.98 -1.18 -16.81
CA GLN A 9 18.59 -1.58 -16.84
C GLN A 9 18.18 -1.80 -15.38
N ALA A 10 17.30 -0.95 -14.87
CA ALA A 10 16.77 -1.11 -13.53
C ALA A 10 16.16 -2.51 -13.47
N LEU A 11 16.75 -3.40 -12.67
CA LEU A 11 16.09 -4.63 -12.29
C LEU A 11 14.83 -4.19 -11.55
N ILE A 12 13.68 -4.28 -12.23
CA ILE A 12 12.36 -4.34 -11.59
C ILE A 12 12.56 -5.26 -10.38
N PRO A 13 12.25 -4.83 -9.15
CA PRO A 13 12.50 -5.65 -7.98
C PRO A 13 11.70 -6.94 -8.18
N THR A 14 12.42 -7.98 -8.55
CA THR A 14 11.88 -9.31 -8.76
C THR A 14 11.67 -9.86 -7.36
N VAL A 15 10.55 -9.50 -6.75
CA VAL A 15 10.12 -10.14 -5.51
C VAL A 15 9.68 -11.55 -5.94
N GLN A 16 10.22 -12.57 -5.29
CA GLN A 16 9.78 -13.93 -5.58
C GLN A 16 8.54 -14.27 -4.76
N VAL A 17 7.73 -15.20 -5.25
CA VAL A 17 6.48 -15.65 -4.59
C VAL A 17 6.65 -16.06 -3.11
N HIS A 18 7.85 -16.50 -2.70
CA HIS A 18 8.14 -17.00 -1.35
C HIS A 18 9.07 -16.07 -0.57
N GLU A 19 9.31 -14.88 -1.10
CA GLU A 19 10.22 -13.92 -0.51
C GLU A 19 9.45 -12.88 0.30
N GLU A 20 9.90 -12.66 1.54
CA GLU A 20 9.45 -11.54 2.34
C GLU A 20 10.34 -10.33 2.04
N LEU A 21 9.77 -9.36 1.34
CA LEU A 21 10.38 -8.06 1.12
C LEU A 21 9.73 -7.03 2.04
N TYR A 22 10.53 -6.30 2.79
CA TYR A 22 10.09 -5.17 3.58
C TYR A 22 10.35 -3.88 2.80
N VAL A 23 9.36 -2.99 2.77
CA VAL A 23 9.46 -1.69 2.09
C VAL A 23 9.14 -0.60 3.11
N VAL A 24 10.03 0.36 3.27
CA VAL A 24 9.79 1.59 4.04
C VAL A 24 9.58 2.72 3.04
N ARG A 25 8.48 3.48 3.13
CA ARG A 25 8.37 4.82 2.52
C ARG A 25 8.44 5.84 3.64
N PHE A 26 9.26 6.85 3.45
CA PHE A 26 9.29 8.01 4.32
C PHE A 26 8.93 9.26 3.53
N ASP A 27 8.41 10.27 4.23
CA ASP A 27 8.20 11.61 3.69
C ASP A 27 8.42 12.65 4.80
N GLY A 28 8.75 13.87 4.41
CA GLY A 28 8.88 15.00 5.31
C GLY A 28 8.65 16.32 4.60
N SER A 29 7.76 17.15 5.16
CA SER A 29 7.50 18.49 4.65
C SER A 29 7.75 19.54 5.70
N ALA A 30 8.11 20.75 5.27
CA ALA A 30 8.29 21.87 6.16
C ALA A 30 7.74 23.16 5.56
N ARG A 31 7.14 24.03 6.39
CA ARG A 31 6.64 25.34 5.96
C ARG A 31 7.41 26.45 6.64
N VAL A 32 8.12 27.24 5.83
CA VAL A 32 8.97 28.38 6.27
C VAL A 32 8.24 29.37 7.19
N LYS A 33 6.92 29.55 7.00
CA LYS A 33 6.11 30.50 7.81
C LYS A 33 5.59 29.95 9.15
N ARG A 34 5.62 28.63 9.37
CA ARG A 34 5.04 27.99 10.58
C ARG A 34 6.09 27.48 11.57
N GLY A 35 7.38 27.66 11.27
CA GLY A 35 8.46 27.27 12.17
C GLY A 35 8.41 25.78 12.53
N GLY A 36 8.12 24.91 11.57
CA GLY A 36 8.04 23.46 11.78
C GLY A 36 7.48 22.68 10.58
N GLY A 37 7.55 21.36 10.66
CA GLY A 37 7.18 20.45 9.59
C GLY A 37 6.76 19.05 10.07
N PRO A 38 5.72 18.44 9.48
CA PRO A 38 5.39 17.05 9.70
C PRO A 38 6.37 16.13 8.95
N TYR A 39 6.56 14.94 9.49
CA TYR A 39 7.28 13.85 8.83
C TYR A 39 6.58 12.53 9.15
N SER A 40 6.72 11.55 8.26
CA SER A 40 6.04 10.27 8.38
C SER A 40 6.88 9.13 7.81
N ALA A 41 6.56 7.93 8.24
CA ALA A 41 7.04 6.72 7.60
C ALA A 41 6.04 5.58 7.73
N ILE A 42 6.05 4.68 6.75
CA ILE A 42 5.21 3.49 6.69
C ILE A 42 6.09 2.30 6.31
N LEU A 43 5.93 1.19 7.01
CA LEU A 43 6.60 -0.10 6.75
C LEU A 43 5.57 -1.09 6.19
N TRP A 44 5.80 -1.59 4.98
CA TRP A 44 5.03 -2.67 4.36
C TRP A 44 5.80 -3.99 4.34
N LYS A 45 5.03 -5.09 4.31
CA LYS A 45 5.51 -6.44 4.01
C LYS A 45 4.88 -6.94 2.70
N LEU A 46 5.71 -7.23 1.70
CA LEU A 46 5.35 -7.84 0.42
C LEU A 46 5.47 -9.38 0.50
N PRO A 47 4.76 -10.15 -0.35
CA PRO A 47 3.93 -9.71 -1.50
C PRO A 47 2.53 -9.20 -1.15
N GLY A 48 2.03 -9.44 0.07
CA GLY A 48 0.66 -9.07 0.47
C GLY A 48 0.43 -7.57 0.66
N TRP A 49 1.50 -6.77 0.60
CA TRP A 49 1.50 -5.33 0.85
C TRP A 49 0.80 -4.96 2.15
N THR A 50 1.10 -5.72 3.20
CA THR A 50 0.55 -5.53 4.53
C THR A 50 1.22 -4.33 5.19
N VAL A 51 0.45 -3.36 5.68
CA VAL A 51 1.00 -2.32 6.55
C VAL A 51 1.38 -2.97 7.89
N MET A 52 2.68 -3.00 8.18
CA MET A 52 3.22 -3.58 9.41
C MET A 52 3.21 -2.55 10.54
N LYS A 53 3.70 -1.34 10.25
CA LYS A 53 3.77 -0.20 11.17
C LYS A 53 3.69 1.08 10.35
N ALA A 54 3.06 2.12 10.91
CA ALA A 54 3.04 3.45 10.34
C ALA A 54 3.09 4.48 11.47
N ARG A 55 3.89 5.53 11.30
CA ARG A 55 4.02 6.60 12.30
C ARG A 55 4.19 7.95 11.61
N SER A 56 3.78 8.99 12.30
CA SER A 56 4.02 10.38 11.92
C SER A 56 4.47 11.17 13.14
N GLY A 57 5.28 12.21 12.91
CA GLY A 57 5.72 13.16 13.91
C GLY A 57 5.66 14.59 13.39
N ASN A 58 5.88 15.53 14.29
CA ASN A 58 6.05 16.94 13.96
C ASN A 58 7.27 17.45 14.71
N ALA A 59 8.03 18.34 14.07
CA ALA A 59 9.13 19.03 14.73
C ALA A 59 9.16 20.50 14.32
N GLU A 60 9.62 21.34 15.24
CA GLU A 60 9.73 22.77 15.05
C GLU A 60 11.02 23.13 14.31
N SER A 61 10.99 24.26 13.63
CA SER A 61 12.08 24.93 12.93
C SER A 61 12.86 24.05 11.94
N LEU A 62 12.16 23.16 11.25
CA LEU A 62 12.76 22.33 10.21
C LEU A 62 12.81 23.03 8.85
N THR A 63 13.91 22.83 8.14
CA THR A 63 13.96 22.93 6.68
C THR A 63 13.33 21.69 6.04
N VAL A 64 12.98 21.75 4.75
CA VAL A 64 12.41 20.61 4.01
C VAL A 64 13.34 19.40 4.09
N ASN A 65 14.64 19.58 3.84
CA ASN A 65 15.61 18.48 3.91
C ASN A 65 15.74 17.88 5.32
N GLU A 66 15.60 18.70 6.37
CA GLU A 66 15.61 18.19 7.74
C GLU A 66 14.35 17.37 8.02
N ALA A 67 13.16 17.82 7.57
CA ALA A 67 11.92 17.05 7.70
C ALA A 67 12.03 15.69 7.00
N GLU A 68 12.58 15.66 5.79
CA GLU A 68 12.84 14.44 5.03
C GLU A 68 13.77 13.47 5.76
N TYR A 69 14.84 14.00 6.38
CA TYR A 69 15.73 13.20 7.23
C TYR A 69 15.01 12.65 8.48
N HIS A 70 14.09 13.41 9.08
CA HIS A 70 13.28 12.92 10.19
C HIS A 70 12.34 11.79 9.74
N GLY A 71 11.70 11.92 8.58
CA GLY A 71 10.91 10.86 7.96
C GLY A 71 11.76 9.59 7.76
N PHE A 72 12.94 9.74 7.15
CA PHE A 72 13.86 8.62 6.91
C PHE A 72 14.26 7.91 8.21
N LEU A 73 14.66 8.67 9.25
CA LEU A 73 15.02 8.13 10.55
C LEU A 73 13.84 7.44 11.23
N LEU A 74 12.66 8.03 11.18
CA LEU A 74 11.42 7.41 11.68
C LEU A 74 11.16 6.08 10.97
N GLY A 75 11.39 6.02 9.65
CA GLY A 75 11.28 4.79 8.87
C GLY A 75 12.23 3.69 9.34
N LEU A 76 13.46 4.04 9.72
CA LEU A 76 14.40 3.09 10.31
C LEU A 76 13.99 2.66 11.73
N GLU A 77 13.36 3.53 12.51
CA GLU A 77 12.78 3.17 13.82
C GLU A 77 11.63 2.16 13.68
N LEU A 78 10.84 2.21 12.61
CA LEU A 78 9.78 1.22 12.38
C LEU A 78 10.32 -0.20 12.21
N LEU A 79 11.59 -0.34 11.85
CA LEU A 79 12.27 -1.64 11.72
C LEU A 79 12.71 -2.20 13.08
N GLN A 80 12.56 -1.46 14.19
CA GLN A 80 12.80 -2.04 15.51
C GLN A 80 11.88 -3.25 15.69
N GLU A 81 12.48 -4.38 16.07
CA GLU A 81 11.84 -5.71 16.22
C GLU A 81 11.51 -6.46 14.92
N VAL A 82 11.92 -5.91 13.77
CA VAL A 82 11.84 -6.59 12.48
C VAL A 82 13.27 -6.88 12.00
N ASP A 83 13.55 -8.12 11.62
CA ASP A 83 14.84 -8.53 11.06
C ASP A 83 14.67 -8.90 9.56
N PRO A 84 14.57 -7.89 8.67
CA PRO A 84 14.27 -8.14 7.27
C PRO A 84 15.50 -8.74 6.57
N LYS A 85 15.29 -9.86 5.87
CA LYS A 85 16.32 -10.42 4.96
C LYS A 85 16.60 -9.51 3.76
N ARG A 86 15.56 -8.80 3.32
CA ARG A 86 15.61 -7.81 2.24
C ARG A 86 14.76 -6.61 2.64
N LEU A 87 15.36 -5.43 2.55
CA LEU A 87 14.74 -4.16 2.87
C LEU A 87 14.92 -3.19 1.71
N VAL A 88 13.85 -2.53 1.30
CA VAL A 88 13.89 -1.37 0.41
C VAL A 88 13.43 -0.15 1.18
N VAL A 89 14.20 0.94 1.16
CA VAL A 89 13.79 2.21 1.77
C VAL A 89 13.62 3.24 0.66
N CYS A 90 12.40 3.71 0.45
CA CYS A 90 12.03 4.65 -0.59
C CYS A 90 11.73 6.04 -0.02
N GLY A 91 12.16 7.07 -0.75
CA GLY A 91 11.79 8.47 -0.54
C GLY A 91 11.89 9.26 -1.84
N ASP A 92 11.12 10.35 -1.96
CA ASP A 92 11.16 11.32 -3.05
C ASP A 92 12.29 12.33 -2.90
N SER A 93 12.82 12.50 -1.69
CA SER A 93 13.99 13.33 -1.44
C SER A 93 15.27 12.78 -2.06
N ASN A 94 15.56 13.20 -3.31
CA ASN A 94 16.81 12.92 -4.00
C ASN A 94 18.05 13.28 -3.18
N LEU A 95 17.99 14.33 -2.35
CA LEU A 95 19.12 14.73 -1.52
C LEU A 95 19.38 13.69 -0.42
N VAL A 96 18.36 13.33 0.36
CA VAL A 96 18.49 12.37 1.46
C VAL A 96 18.92 11.01 0.92
N VAL A 97 18.24 10.50 -0.11
CA VAL A 97 18.56 9.21 -0.74
C VAL A 97 20.02 9.15 -1.18
N ARG A 98 20.51 10.18 -1.88
CA ARG A 98 21.89 10.20 -2.39
C ARG A 98 22.93 10.41 -1.31
N GLN A 99 22.64 11.22 -0.27
CA GLN A 99 23.55 11.42 0.86
C GLN A 99 23.71 10.15 1.71
N VAL A 100 22.59 9.47 1.96
CA VAL A 100 22.54 8.23 2.74
C VAL A 100 23.24 7.08 2.01
N ARG A 101 23.12 7.01 0.67
CA ARG A 101 23.89 6.09 -0.17
C ARG A 101 25.39 6.41 -0.26
N GLY A 102 25.81 7.59 0.20
CA GLY A 102 27.19 8.06 0.07
C GLY A 102 27.56 8.53 -1.34
N GLU A 103 26.58 8.78 -2.21
CA GLU A 103 26.83 9.32 -3.56
C GLU A 103 27.23 10.80 -3.54
N ILE A 104 26.76 11.54 -2.53
CA ILE A 104 27.05 12.96 -2.34
C ILE A 104 27.36 13.25 -0.87
N ASP A 105 28.20 14.24 -0.63
CA ASP A 105 28.55 14.67 0.73
C ASP A 105 27.47 15.55 1.36
N CYS A 106 27.19 15.32 2.64
CA CYS A 106 26.47 16.27 3.47
C CYS A 106 27.44 17.34 3.98
N LYS A 107 27.28 18.58 3.51
CA LYS A 107 28.08 19.74 3.93
C LYS A 107 27.32 20.69 4.84
N ALA A 108 26.01 20.50 4.97
CA ALA A 108 25.17 21.33 5.83
C ALA A 108 25.36 20.92 7.31
N PRO A 109 25.75 21.85 8.20
CA PRO A 109 25.94 21.53 9.62
C PRO A 109 24.68 20.95 10.26
N GLY A 110 23.50 21.51 9.92
CA GLY A 110 22.20 21.08 10.44
C GLY A 110 21.73 19.69 9.99
N LEU A 111 22.42 19.05 9.03
CA LEU A 111 22.10 17.70 8.52
C LEU A 111 23.18 16.66 8.85
N THR A 112 24.34 17.09 9.34
CA THR A 112 25.50 16.20 9.53
C THR A 112 25.23 15.16 10.61
N LEU A 113 24.54 15.54 11.69
CA LEU A 113 24.15 14.64 12.77
C LEU A 113 23.12 13.59 12.27
N GLN A 114 22.09 14.03 11.54
CA GLN A 114 21.05 13.16 11.00
C GLN A 114 21.63 12.14 10.02
N ARG A 115 22.57 12.56 9.16
CA ARG A 115 23.32 11.65 8.28
C ARG A 115 24.08 10.58 9.08
N GLN A 116 24.77 10.98 10.15
CA GLN A 116 25.53 10.04 10.98
C GLN A 116 24.61 9.01 11.64
N LEU A 117 23.48 9.46 12.22
CA LEU A 117 22.48 8.58 12.81
C LEU A 117 21.88 7.62 11.78
N ALA A 118 21.52 8.14 10.60
CA ALA A 118 21.03 7.34 9.48
C ALA A 118 22.03 6.25 9.06
N SER A 119 23.31 6.60 8.98
CA SER A 119 24.37 5.67 8.58
C SER A 119 24.54 4.54 9.62
N VAL A 120 24.56 4.88 10.91
CA VAL A 120 24.65 3.88 11.99
C VAL A 120 23.42 2.97 12.00
N ALA A 121 22.23 3.54 11.83
CA ALA A 121 20.99 2.77 11.80
C ALA A 121 20.93 1.82 10.60
N LEU A 122 21.38 2.24 9.41
CA LEU A 122 21.47 1.40 8.22
C LEU A 122 22.48 0.26 8.36
N GLN A 123 23.63 0.50 8.99
CA GLN A 123 24.64 -0.55 9.22
C GLN A 123 24.11 -1.71 10.07
N ARG A 124 23.05 -1.49 10.86
CA ARG A 124 22.40 -2.53 11.66
C ARG A 124 21.44 -3.40 10.87
N GLN A 125 21.07 -2.98 9.65
CA GLN A 125 20.06 -3.64 8.84
C GLN A 125 20.73 -4.50 7.76
N CYS A 126 20.24 -5.73 7.57
CA CYS A 126 20.77 -6.64 6.56
C CYS A 126 20.07 -6.42 5.20
N GLY A 127 20.82 -6.55 4.09
CA GLY A 127 20.23 -6.56 2.75
C GLY A 127 19.46 -5.29 2.35
N VAL A 128 19.89 -4.12 2.84
CA VAL A 128 19.21 -2.84 2.57
C VAL A 128 19.55 -2.27 1.19
N LEU A 129 18.50 -1.90 0.48
CA LEU A 129 18.55 -1.09 -0.73
C LEU A 129 17.81 0.22 -0.45
N VAL A 130 18.55 1.30 -0.21
CA VAL A 130 17.95 2.64 -0.21
C VAL A 130 17.69 3.00 -1.66
N GLU A 131 16.47 3.37 -2.02
CA GLU A 131 16.01 3.59 -3.39
C GLU A 131 15.24 4.92 -3.50
N GLY A 132 15.28 5.51 -4.69
CA GLY A 132 14.55 6.75 -4.98
C GLY A 132 13.15 6.49 -5.53
N GLU A 133 12.45 7.57 -5.87
CA GLU A 133 11.06 7.58 -6.35
C GLU A 133 10.79 6.61 -7.52
N ALA A 134 11.73 6.45 -8.46
CA ALA A 134 11.55 5.53 -9.59
C ALA A 134 11.27 4.08 -9.14
N LYS A 135 11.94 3.61 -8.08
CA LYS A 135 11.72 2.27 -7.53
C LYS A 135 10.39 2.16 -6.80
N TRP A 136 9.99 3.24 -6.13
CA TRP A 136 8.66 3.31 -5.52
C TRP A 136 7.58 3.19 -6.59
N GLN A 137 7.71 3.88 -7.72
CA GLN A 137 6.75 3.77 -8.82
C GLN A 137 6.66 2.34 -9.38
N ASP A 138 7.78 1.63 -9.51
CA ASP A 138 7.79 0.22 -9.91
C ASP A 138 7.01 -0.64 -8.89
N LEU A 139 7.23 -0.41 -7.59
CA LEU A 139 6.54 -1.11 -6.52
C LEU A 139 5.03 -0.75 -6.51
N VAL A 140 4.68 0.53 -6.57
CA VAL A 140 3.27 0.99 -6.63
C VAL A 140 2.54 0.43 -7.85
N THR A 141 3.22 0.24 -8.98
CA THR A 141 2.62 -0.42 -10.16
C THR A 141 2.17 -1.85 -9.83
N LEU A 142 2.88 -2.56 -8.95
CA LEU A 142 2.44 -3.86 -8.42
C LEU A 142 1.26 -3.72 -7.43
N ASN A 143 1.08 -2.54 -6.83
CA ASN A 143 0.05 -2.21 -5.85
C ASN A 143 -1.19 -1.55 -6.52
N ARG A 144 -1.99 -2.32 -7.28
CA ARG A 144 -3.21 -1.83 -7.96
C ARG A 144 -4.45 -1.85 -7.04
N LEU A 145 -4.33 -1.37 -5.79
CA LEU A 145 -5.42 -1.42 -4.81
C LEU A 145 -6.66 -0.63 -5.26
N ASP A 146 -6.46 0.49 -5.97
CA ASP A 146 -7.56 1.34 -6.45
C ASP A 146 -8.50 0.62 -7.43
N GLU A 147 -8.00 -0.39 -8.16
CA GLU A 147 -8.82 -1.24 -9.03
C GLU A 147 -9.70 -2.23 -8.28
N VAL A 148 -9.36 -2.51 -7.02
CA VAL A 148 -10.14 -3.39 -6.13
C VAL A 148 -11.12 -2.55 -5.30
N ILE A 149 -10.75 -1.32 -4.95
CA ILE A 149 -11.58 -0.42 -4.12
C ILE A 149 -12.75 0.19 -4.91
N VAL A 150 -12.58 0.43 -6.21
CA VAL A 150 -13.56 1.15 -7.04
C VAL A 150 -13.87 0.37 -8.32
N VAL A 151 -15.14 -0.01 -8.51
CA VAL A 151 -15.62 -0.70 -9.72
C VAL A 151 -16.59 0.19 -10.48
N ARG A 152 -16.37 0.40 -11.79
CA ARG A 152 -17.32 1.14 -12.66
C ARG A 152 -18.41 0.20 -13.19
N SER A 153 -19.64 0.71 -13.26
CA SER A 153 -20.82 -0.10 -12.97
C SER A 153 -21.27 -1.14 -14.01
N ASN A 154 -20.78 -1.20 -15.26
CA ASN A 154 -21.36 -2.15 -16.23
C ASN A 154 -20.38 -2.91 -17.16
N ASP A 155 -19.25 -2.33 -17.58
CA ASP A 155 -18.28 -3.02 -18.45
C ASP A 155 -17.18 -3.78 -17.68
N GLU A 156 -16.93 -3.43 -16.42
CA GLU A 156 -15.80 -3.98 -15.65
C GLU A 156 -16.14 -5.25 -14.86
N MET A 157 -17.42 -5.46 -14.49
CA MET A 157 -17.89 -6.75 -13.93
C MET A 157 -17.68 -7.90 -14.91
N ALA A 158 -17.86 -7.65 -16.21
CA ALA A 158 -17.58 -8.62 -17.27
C ALA A 158 -16.06 -8.86 -17.46
N ARG A 159 -15.21 -7.84 -17.27
CA ARG A 159 -13.74 -8.00 -17.32
C ARG A 159 -13.20 -8.80 -16.15
N ILE A 160 -13.73 -8.60 -14.95
CA ILE A 160 -13.41 -9.42 -13.77
C ILE A 160 -13.82 -10.88 -14.04
N SER A 161 -15.03 -11.11 -14.58
CA SER A 161 -15.48 -12.43 -15.04
C SER A 161 -14.53 -13.08 -16.06
N ALA A 162 -14.02 -12.30 -17.01
CA ALA A 162 -13.11 -12.80 -18.04
C ALA A 162 -11.72 -13.17 -17.47
N MET A 163 -11.22 -12.44 -16.47
CA MET A 163 -9.95 -12.72 -15.79
C MET A 163 -9.96 -14.09 -15.07
N VAL A 164 -11.09 -14.46 -14.45
CA VAL A 164 -11.29 -15.73 -13.72
C VAL A 164 -11.14 -16.97 -14.60
N THR A 165 -11.20 -16.83 -15.93
CA THR A 165 -11.10 -17.98 -16.86
C THR A 165 -9.67 -18.37 -17.28
N ARG A 166 -8.62 -17.66 -16.86
CA ARG A 166 -7.23 -18.04 -17.19
C ARG A 166 -6.60 -18.98 -16.16
N SER A 167 -6.94 -20.25 -16.34
CA SER A 167 -6.07 -21.44 -16.17
C SER A 167 -5.17 -21.53 -14.92
N ARG A 168 -5.72 -22.16 -13.86
CA ARG A 168 -4.94 -22.92 -12.86
C ARG A 168 -4.14 -24.03 -13.56
N THR A 169 -2.88 -23.78 -13.88
CA THR A 169 -1.91 -24.86 -14.16
C THR A 169 -0.78 -24.78 -13.16
N ARG A 170 -0.88 -25.62 -12.13
CA ARG A 170 0.09 -25.76 -11.05
C ARG A 170 1.28 -26.56 -11.59
N THR A 171 2.29 -25.87 -12.10
CA THR A 171 3.60 -26.47 -12.40
C THR A 171 4.66 -25.77 -11.57
N MET A 172 5.04 -26.42 -10.48
CA MET A 172 6.13 -26.01 -9.61
C MET A 172 7.46 -26.27 -10.33
N SER A 173 8.16 -25.22 -10.78
CA SER A 173 9.62 -25.08 -10.71
C SER A 173 10.12 -23.81 -11.42
N LYS A 174 11.20 -23.25 -10.86
CA LYS A 174 11.92 -22.00 -11.19
C LYS A 174 11.27 -20.73 -10.64
N ALA A 175 12.07 -19.99 -9.86
CA ALA A 175 11.78 -18.70 -9.23
C ALA A 175 10.76 -17.86 -10.02
N GLN A 176 9.49 -17.94 -9.61
CA GLN A 176 8.43 -17.14 -10.20
C GLN A 176 8.54 -15.72 -9.64
N ILE A 177 8.84 -14.78 -10.53
CA ILE A 177 8.73 -13.35 -10.32
C ILE A 177 7.25 -13.06 -10.01
N LEU A 178 6.94 -12.30 -8.95
CA LEU A 178 5.56 -11.85 -8.71
C LEU A 178 5.02 -11.17 -9.97
N GLN A 179 3.93 -11.70 -10.52
CA GLN A 179 3.13 -11.04 -11.54
C GLN A 179 2.09 -10.15 -10.85
N GLU A 180 1.70 -9.05 -11.50
CA GLU A 180 0.67 -8.13 -11.00
C GLU A 180 -0.63 -8.85 -10.59
N ASP A 181 -1.08 -9.80 -11.42
CA ASP A 181 -2.30 -10.59 -11.17
C ASP A 181 -2.20 -11.39 -9.87
N TYR A 182 -1.05 -11.96 -9.56
CA TYR A 182 -0.85 -12.75 -8.33
C TYR A 182 -0.89 -11.86 -7.07
N VAL A 183 -0.30 -10.66 -7.14
CA VAL A 183 -0.37 -9.69 -6.04
C VAL A 183 -1.81 -9.22 -5.83
N LYS A 184 -2.56 -9.02 -6.92
CA LYS A 184 -3.97 -8.67 -6.90
C LYS A 184 -4.83 -9.77 -6.27
N GLU A 185 -4.59 -11.04 -6.62
CA GLU A 185 -5.26 -12.19 -6.01
C GLU A 185 -5.00 -12.28 -4.51
N LEU A 186 -3.74 -12.16 -4.06
CA LEU A 186 -3.40 -12.17 -2.63
C LEU A 186 -4.12 -11.07 -1.84
N ARG A 187 -4.26 -9.89 -2.46
CA ARG A 187 -4.98 -8.75 -1.89
C ARG A 187 -6.47 -9.02 -1.77
N VAL A 188 -7.10 -9.49 -2.85
CA VAL A 188 -8.51 -9.85 -2.89
C VAL A 188 -8.81 -10.92 -1.84
N ASP A 189 -7.98 -11.96 -1.75
CA ASP A 189 -8.13 -13.04 -0.77
C ASP A 189 -8.04 -12.52 0.67
N ARG A 190 -7.10 -11.61 0.96
CA ARG A 190 -6.95 -11.01 2.29
C ARG A 190 -8.15 -10.14 2.66
N ILE A 191 -8.64 -9.32 1.74
CA ILE A 191 -9.84 -8.50 1.97
C ILE A 191 -11.06 -9.40 2.19
N ARG A 192 -11.23 -10.44 1.36
CA ARG A 192 -12.32 -11.41 1.51
C ARG A 192 -12.27 -12.07 2.88
N GLN A 193 -11.10 -12.57 3.29
CA GLN A 193 -10.93 -13.21 4.59
C GLN A 193 -11.27 -12.25 5.73
N ALA A 194 -10.75 -11.02 5.71
CA ALA A 194 -11.04 -10.03 6.75
C ALA A 194 -12.54 -9.64 6.79
N GLN A 195 -13.20 -9.58 5.63
CA GLN A 195 -14.65 -9.40 5.56
C GLN A 195 -15.41 -10.59 6.17
N ASP A 196 -14.93 -11.81 5.96
CA ASP A 196 -15.59 -13.02 6.47
C ASP A 196 -15.39 -13.22 7.98
N GLU A 197 -14.32 -12.63 8.55
CA GLU A 197 -14.03 -12.60 9.99
C GLU A 197 -14.91 -11.58 10.74
N GLU A 198 -15.38 -10.53 10.08
CA GLU A 198 -16.32 -9.58 10.67
C GLU A 198 -17.76 -10.10 10.65
N ALA A 199 -18.32 -10.31 11.85
CA ALA A 199 -19.62 -10.94 12.03
C ALA A 199 -20.73 -10.28 11.21
N TRP A 200 -20.81 -8.93 11.19
CA TRP A 200 -21.86 -8.24 10.47
C TRP A 200 -21.71 -8.33 8.94
N ILE A 201 -20.48 -8.29 8.43
CA ILE A 201 -20.18 -8.42 6.99
C ILE A 201 -20.48 -9.85 6.55
N SER A 202 -19.95 -10.83 7.27
CA SER A 202 -20.19 -12.27 7.04
C SER A 202 -21.68 -12.63 7.08
N GLY A 203 -22.41 -12.09 8.07
CA GLY A 203 -23.86 -12.25 8.19
C GLY A 203 -24.62 -11.65 7.01
N LEU A 204 -24.27 -10.43 6.59
CA LEU A 204 -24.89 -9.78 5.43
C LEU A 204 -24.59 -10.53 4.13
N LYS A 205 -23.36 -11.02 3.93
CA LYS A 205 -23.01 -11.88 2.78
C LYS A 205 -23.89 -13.13 2.74
N LYS A 206 -24.04 -13.84 3.87
CA LYS A 206 -24.94 -15.01 3.98
C LYS A 206 -26.39 -14.66 3.62
N TYR A 207 -26.88 -13.51 4.07
CA TYR A 207 -28.22 -13.03 3.73
C TYR A 207 -28.37 -12.81 2.22
N LEU A 208 -27.42 -12.12 1.59
CA LEU A 208 -27.43 -11.81 0.15
C LEU A 208 -27.40 -13.06 -0.73
N VAL A 209 -26.67 -14.11 -0.32
CA VAL A 209 -26.64 -15.40 -1.05
C VAL A 209 -27.79 -16.35 -0.67
N GLY A 210 -28.73 -15.91 0.18
CA GLY A 210 -29.90 -16.68 0.58
C GLY A 210 -29.65 -17.80 1.59
N LYS A 211 -28.49 -17.82 2.27
CA LYS A 211 -28.16 -18.78 3.35
C LYS A 211 -28.83 -18.41 4.67
N LEU A 212 -30.16 -18.25 4.64
CA LEU A 212 -30.95 -17.78 5.80
C LEU A 212 -30.95 -18.76 6.99
N ARG A 213 -30.56 -20.02 6.79
CA ARG A 213 -30.46 -21.03 7.86
C ARG A 213 -29.25 -20.79 8.78
N ASP A 214 -28.27 -20.04 8.30
CA ASP A 214 -27.03 -19.73 9.02
C ASP A 214 -27.14 -18.41 9.81
N LEU A 215 -28.33 -17.82 9.85
CA LEU A 215 -28.64 -16.53 10.48
C LEU A 215 -29.74 -16.70 11.51
N ASP A 216 -29.68 -15.91 12.57
CA ASP A 216 -30.81 -15.78 13.49
C ASP A 216 -31.90 -14.84 12.93
N GLN A 217 -33.07 -14.85 13.59
CA GLN A 217 -34.22 -14.05 13.15
C GLN A 217 -33.97 -12.53 13.25
N GLY A 218 -33.19 -12.10 14.24
CA GLY A 218 -32.81 -10.69 14.44
C GLY A 218 -31.83 -10.22 13.37
N GLU A 219 -30.81 -11.01 13.08
CA GLU A 219 -29.85 -10.80 11.99
C GLU A 219 -30.57 -10.70 10.64
N ALA A 220 -31.40 -11.69 10.29
CA ALA A 220 -32.12 -11.69 9.01
C ALA A 220 -33.04 -10.46 8.85
N LYS A 221 -33.68 -10.01 9.94
CA LYS A 221 -34.47 -8.77 9.94
C LYS A 221 -33.60 -7.52 9.79
N SER A 222 -32.44 -7.50 10.41
CA SER A 222 -31.53 -6.34 10.37
C SER A 222 -30.91 -6.18 8.98
N TYR A 223 -30.50 -7.30 8.36
CA TYR A 223 -29.93 -7.32 7.03
C TYR A 223 -30.95 -7.02 5.94
N SER A 224 -32.21 -7.46 6.09
CA SER A 224 -33.27 -7.15 5.10
C SER A 224 -33.53 -5.66 4.92
N LEU A 225 -33.27 -4.84 5.96
CA LEU A 225 -33.45 -3.39 5.92
C LEU A 225 -32.37 -2.69 5.08
N ILE A 226 -31.17 -3.26 5.01
CA ILE A 226 -30.01 -2.61 4.37
C ILE A 226 -29.60 -3.29 3.07
N ALA A 227 -29.99 -4.54 2.83
CA ALA A 227 -29.50 -5.37 1.72
C ALA A 227 -29.65 -4.73 0.33
N ALA A 228 -30.66 -3.88 0.13
CA ALA A 228 -30.87 -3.16 -1.14
C ALA A 228 -29.73 -2.20 -1.51
N ASP A 229 -28.89 -1.81 -0.55
CA ASP A 229 -27.76 -0.91 -0.74
C ASP A 229 -26.42 -1.64 -0.76
N TYR A 230 -26.42 -2.98 -0.81
CA TYR A 230 -25.21 -3.79 -0.86
C TYR A 230 -25.25 -4.81 -1.99
N GLY A 231 -24.08 -5.23 -2.46
CA GLY A 231 -23.92 -6.27 -3.46
C GLY A 231 -22.62 -7.02 -3.29
N MET A 232 -22.54 -8.23 -3.85
CA MET A 232 -21.33 -9.04 -3.89
C MET A 232 -20.83 -9.17 -5.33
N ASP A 233 -19.51 -9.20 -5.50
CA ASP A 233 -18.87 -9.54 -6.78
C ASP A 233 -18.56 -11.04 -6.90
N LEU A 234 -17.88 -11.43 -7.99
CA LEU A 234 -17.46 -12.83 -8.22
C LEU A 234 -16.32 -13.30 -7.31
N ASN A 235 -15.66 -12.41 -6.59
CA ASN A 235 -14.61 -12.73 -5.64
C ASN A 235 -15.17 -12.83 -4.22
N ASP A 236 -16.49 -12.86 -4.05
CA ASP A 236 -17.20 -12.81 -2.78
C ASP A 236 -16.86 -11.56 -1.94
N LEU A 237 -16.48 -10.45 -2.58
CA LEU A 237 -16.26 -9.17 -1.90
C LEU A 237 -17.57 -8.39 -1.79
N LEU A 238 -17.82 -7.83 -0.60
CA LEU A 238 -18.99 -7.00 -0.34
C LEU A 238 -18.74 -5.54 -0.73
N PHE A 239 -19.68 -4.94 -1.45
CA PHE A 239 -19.68 -3.54 -1.87
C PHE A 239 -20.94 -2.81 -1.36
N TYR A 240 -20.77 -1.53 -1.04
CA TYR A 240 -21.84 -0.61 -0.70
C TYR A 240 -22.20 0.27 -1.91
N TRP A 241 -23.50 0.42 -2.13
CA TRP A 241 -24.12 1.23 -3.18
C TRP A 241 -24.92 2.38 -2.55
N PRO A 242 -24.38 3.62 -2.54
CA PRO A 242 -25.08 4.77 -1.95
C PRO A 242 -26.41 5.09 -2.66
N PRO A 243 -27.54 5.25 -1.93
CA PRO A 243 -28.85 5.57 -2.52
C PRO A 243 -28.88 6.89 -3.30
N THR A 244 -28.09 7.88 -2.88
CA THR A 244 -28.10 9.26 -3.40
C THR A 244 -27.48 9.43 -4.78
N LYS A 245 -26.85 8.40 -5.34
CA LYS A 245 -26.26 8.41 -6.70
C LYS A 245 -27.17 7.80 -7.78
N ARG A 246 -28.43 7.52 -7.46
CA ARG A 246 -29.38 6.89 -8.41
C ARG A 246 -29.98 7.88 -9.43
N THR A 247 -29.79 9.18 -9.25
CA THR A 247 -30.37 10.23 -10.12
C THR A 247 -29.31 11.27 -10.49
N ASN A 248 -28.60 11.05 -11.59
CA ASN A 248 -28.17 12.06 -12.57
C ASN A 248 -27.19 11.39 -13.54
N GLU A 249 -27.33 11.72 -14.83
CA GLU A 249 -26.57 11.18 -15.97
C GLU A 249 -25.07 11.53 -15.98
N ASP A 250 -24.52 12.06 -14.87
CA ASP A 250 -23.10 12.35 -14.73
C ASP A 250 -22.56 11.87 -13.38
N ARG A 251 -21.49 11.08 -13.47
CA ARG A 251 -20.73 10.33 -12.45
C ARG A 251 -21.22 8.91 -12.23
N ASP A 252 -20.62 7.99 -12.99
CA ASP A 252 -20.50 6.54 -12.78
C ASP A 252 -20.99 6.08 -11.39
N GLY A 253 -21.93 5.12 -11.39
CA GLY A 253 -22.42 4.43 -10.19
C GLY A 253 -21.31 3.67 -9.47
N LEU A 254 -20.45 4.40 -8.78
CA LEU A 254 -19.25 3.91 -8.14
C LEU A 254 -19.66 3.12 -6.89
N MET A 255 -19.57 1.80 -7.00
CA MET A 255 -19.56 0.89 -5.87
C MET A 255 -18.35 1.19 -5.00
N ARG A 256 -18.55 1.14 -3.67
CA ARG A 256 -17.45 1.27 -2.70
C ARG A 256 -17.25 -0.05 -2.01
N LEU A 257 -16.04 -0.59 -2.06
CA LEU A 257 -15.69 -1.78 -1.29
C LEU A 257 -15.97 -1.55 0.20
N VAL A 258 -16.66 -2.49 0.85
CA VAL A 258 -16.84 -2.46 2.30
C VAL A 258 -15.53 -2.88 2.94
N MET A 259 -14.77 -1.93 3.48
CA MET A 259 -13.48 -2.25 4.09
C MET A 259 -13.69 -2.78 5.52
N PRO A 260 -13.14 -3.95 5.87
CA PRO A 260 -13.07 -4.42 7.25
C PRO A 260 -12.30 -3.46 8.14
N GLU A 261 -12.72 -3.29 9.40
CA GLU A 261 -12.03 -2.56 10.45
C GLU A 261 -10.58 -3.01 10.62
N ALA A 262 -10.33 -4.32 10.52
CA ALA A 262 -8.98 -4.89 10.58
C ALA A 262 -8.04 -4.38 9.47
N LEU A 263 -8.60 -3.81 8.40
CA LEU A 263 -7.87 -3.27 7.24
C LEU A 263 -8.00 -1.74 7.10
N HIS A 264 -8.60 -1.05 8.07
CA HIS A 264 -8.73 0.42 8.01
C HIS A 264 -7.38 1.14 7.89
N GLN A 265 -6.35 0.67 8.61
CA GLN A 265 -5.01 1.25 8.53
C GLN A 265 -4.42 1.12 7.12
N ASP A 266 -4.57 -0.04 6.48
CA ASP A 266 -4.10 -0.27 5.11
C ASP A 266 -4.69 0.74 4.12
N VAL A 267 -5.97 1.05 4.27
CA VAL A 267 -6.67 2.00 3.39
C VAL A 267 -6.28 3.44 3.68
N LEU A 268 -6.25 3.85 4.95
CA LEU A 268 -5.85 5.21 5.33
C LEU A 268 -4.45 5.54 4.78
N HIS A 269 -3.51 4.63 4.96
CA HIS A 269 -2.14 4.81 4.50
C HIS A 269 -1.97 4.70 2.98
N HIS A 270 -2.83 3.95 2.28
CA HIS A 270 -2.88 3.93 0.81
C HIS A 270 -3.39 5.26 0.24
N TYR A 271 -4.41 5.88 0.86
CA TYR A 271 -4.91 7.18 0.43
C TYR A 271 -3.94 8.32 0.72
N HIS A 272 -3.19 8.28 1.83
CA HIS A 272 -2.13 9.24 2.08
C HIS A 272 -1.03 9.15 1.01
N ALA A 273 -0.56 7.94 0.68
CA ALA A 273 0.43 7.73 -0.38
C ALA A 273 -0.07 8.08 -1.80
N SER A 274 -1.38 7.97 -2.07
CA SER A 274 -1.97 8.26 -3.39
C SER A 274 -2.35 9.74 -3.58
N LEU A 275 -2.67 10.46 -2.50
CA LEU A 275 -2.99 11.89 -2.52
C LEU A 275 -1.74 12.79 -2.48
N GLU A 276 -0.57 12.23 -2.18
CA GLU A 276 0.72 12.93 -2.21
C GLU A 276 1.28 13.09 -3.65
N GLY A 277 0.60 12.57 -4.68
CA GLY A 277 1.01 12.62 -6.08
C GLY A 277 0.41 13.76 -6.93
N ASP A 278 -0.56 14.51 -6.44
CA ASP A 278 -1.13 15.65 -7.19
C ASP A 278 -0.49 16.96 -6.72
N HIS A 279 0.63 17.31 -7.36
CA HIS A 279 1.20 18.66 -7.36
C HIS A 279 0.32 19.66 -8.11
#